data_AF-A0A0N5A1H9-F1
#
_entry.id   AF-A0A0N5A1H9-F1
#
_cell.length_a   1.000
_cell.length_b   1.000
_cell.length_c   1.000
_cell.angle_alpha   90.00
_cell.angle_beta   90.00
_cell.angle_gamma   90.00
#
_symmetry.space_group_name_H-M   'P 1'
#
loop_
_entity.id
_entity.type
_entity.pdbx_description
1 polymer ?
#
loop_
_entity_poly.entity_id
_entity_poly.type
_entity_poly.pdbx_seq_one_letter_code
_entity_poly.pdbx_strand_id
1 'polypeptide(L)'
;MIKNIFLLFFNIFLSIIVEANSPVNLYGNYIFIANIIKGEQIFNKNKITLVLNSPSTKIKEAISEQLQSWNGPISFGIYIDTNDIFDLKCLCTYCKLKLITRNDTKTSVHFIFPKNALSNGGKNKEFLDEFFHDINCDEDTKLANHICDSTIEEEYTDSEDDKVNKLIRYPINIIKNIARSEVKTKYMLFSDINYFFSNNFESKMLQVMSQVNNFYEKRKAIKIKKKLKRPIKYIMVFKMFDVDGRAVKPRDKNELIKLILSKKAFIIDNFSNNSLHYKYEESWFKRKESQNSSIQYSSYYRDINWDPSFVSDNKIPYFDEKFIFPLNDNIELKWHLCRMEYKFIIIDDIFMFKYGISNFEEDKIISKAKYKIMTKSFKIIKDFNKKMLKLYPKTVRTCPKFHL
;
A
#
# COMPACT_ATOMS: atom_id res chain seq x y z
N MET A 1 -17.56 -38.56 47.61
CA MET A 1 -16.31 -38.19 46.89
C MET A 1 -16.48 -38.14 45.36
N ILE A 2 -17.69 -37.88 44.82
CA ILE A 2 -17.95 -37.88 43.35
C ILE A 2 -18.57 -36.55 42.85
N LYS A 3 -19.08 -35.69 43.75
CA LYS A 3 -19.61 -34.36 43.38
C LYS A 3 -18.55 -33.27 43.12
N ASN A 4 -17.31 -33.42 43.61
CA ASN A 4 -16.25 -32.42 43.42
C ASN A 4 -15.39 -32.64 42.16
N ILE A 5 -15.50 -33.78 41.48
CA ILE A 5 -14.75 -34.04 40.24
C ILE A 5 -15.48 -33.44 39.03
N PHE A 6 -16.80 -33.36 39.06
CA PHE A 6 -17.60 -32.76 37.98
C PHE A 6 -17.45 -31.23 37.89
N LEU A 7 -17.26 -30.53 39.01
CA LEU A 7 -17.01 -29.09 39.04
C LEU A 7 -15.60 -28.71 38.56
N LEU A 8 -14.60 -29.57 38.80
CA LEU A 8 -13.26 -29.38 38.26
C LEU A 8 -13.20 -29.66 36.75
N PHE A 9 -13.91 -30.68 36.26
CA PHE A 9 -13.98 -30.93 34.81
C PHE A 9 -14.82 -29.88 34.07
N PHE A 10 -15.87 -29.32 34.68
CA PHE A 10 -16.66 -28.24 34.05
C PHE A 10 -15.88 -26.92 33.95
N ASN A 11 -15.05 -26.61 34.95
CA ASN A 11 -14.15 -25.45 34.89
C ASN A 11 -12.96 -25.65 33.95
N ILE A 12 -12.42 -26.88 33.83
CA ILE A 12 -11.36 -27.19 32.87
C ILE A 12 -11.90 -27.21 31.44
N PHE A 13 -13.13 -27.70 31.21
CA PHE A 13 -13.77 -27.62 29.88
C PHE A 13 -14.21 -26.19 29.49
N LEU A 14 -14.59 -25.33 30.44
CA LEU A 14 -14.82 -23.91 30.14
C LEU A 14 -13.51 -23.16 29.84
N SER A 15 -12.39 -23.52 30.48
CA SER A 15 -11.08 -22.94 30.15
C SER A 15 -10.51 -23.39 28.78
N ILE A 16 -11.11 -24.41 28.16
CA ILE A 16 -10.70 -24.92 26.83
C ILE A 16 -11.65 -24.44 25.72
N ILE A 17 -12.80 -23.83 26.05
CA ILE A 17 -13.80 -23.35 25.08
C ILE A 17 -13.89 -21.81 25.02
N VAL A 18 -13.07 -21.10 25.80
CA VAL A 18 -12.81 -19.66 25.61
C VAL A 18 -11.38 -19.47 25.09
N GLU A 19 -11.09 -19.96 23.89
CA GLU A 19 -10.16 -19.22 23.01
C GLU A 19 -10.88 -17.91 22.64
N ALA A 20 -10.87 -16.96 23.57
CA ALA A 20 -11.18 -15.58 23.24
C ALA A 20 -10.16 -15.16 22.17
N ASN A 21 -10.60 -15.06 20.92
CA ASN A 21 -9.79 -14.55 19.82
C ASN A 21 -9.11 -13.25 20.28
N SER A 22 -7.80 -13.32 20.52
CA SER A 22 -6.99 -12.16 20.84
C SER A 22 -7.16 -11.14 19.69
N PRO A 23 -7.32 -9.83 19.96
CA PRO A 23 -7.37 -8.81 18.92
C PRO A 23 -6.05 -8.74 18.13
N VAL A 24 -4.98 -9.33 18.68
CA VAL A 24 -3.69 -9.50 18.04
C VAL A 24 -3.71 -10.71 17.11
N ASN A 25 -3.45 -10.46 15.84
CA ASN A 25 -3.35 -11.47 14.79
C ASN A 25 -1.88 -11.80 14.54
N LEU A 26 -1.57 -13.09 14.36
CA LEU A 26 -0.23 -13.56 14.00
C LEU A 26 -0.02 -13.54 12.48
N TYR A 27 1.11 -13.01 12.02
CA TYR A 27 1.49 -12.98 10.61
C TYR A 27 2.98 -13.30 10.42
N GLY A 28 3.32 -14.59 10.38
CA GLY A 28 4.71 -15.03 10.24
C GLY A 28 5.60 -14.55 11.40
N ASN A 29 6.51 -13.62 11.09
CA ASN A 29 7.41 -12.95 12.05
C ASN A 29 6.91 -11.59 12.52
N TYR A 30 5.63 -11.30 12.28
CA TYR A 30 4.95 -10.07 12.68
C TYR A 30 3.67 -10.41 13.42
N ILE A 31 3.15 -9.40 14.12
CA ILE A 31 1.80 -9.38 14.66
C ILE A 31 1.09 -8.12 14.18
N PHE A 32 -0.23 -8.14 14.15
CA PHE A 32 -1.00 -6.95 13.81
C PHE A 32 -2.32 -6.86 14.57
N ILE A 33 -2.75 -5.62 14.81
CA ILE A 33 -4.06 -5.28 15.35
C ILE A 33 -4.82 -4.58 14.24
N ALA A 34 -5.85 -5.24 13.70
CA ALA A 34 -6.63 -4.69 12.61
C ALA A 34 -7.73 -3.77 13.13
N ASN A 35 -8.00 -2.69 12.39
CA ASN A 35 -9.11 -1.77 12.65
C ASN A 35 -9.04 -1.13 14.04
N ILE A 36 -7.81 -0.81 14.51
CA ILE A 36 -7.58 -0.09 15.77
C ILE A 36 -8.25 1.29 15.73
N ILE A 37 -8.28 1.90 14.55
CA ILE A 37 -9.24 2.95 14.19
C ILE A 37 -10.09 2.35 13.07
N LYS A 38 -11.41 2.39 13.23
CA LYS A 38 -12.34 1.75 12.31
C LYS A 38 -13.07 2.80 11.48
N GLY A 39 -13.05 2.62 10.16
CA GLY A 39 -13.90 3.39 9.26
C GLY A 39 -15.36 3.01 9.45
N GLU A 40 -16.21 4.00 9.66
CA GLU A 40 -17.65 3.84 9.92
C GLU A 40 -18.48 3.77 8.63
N GLN A 41 -18.00 4.38 7.55
CA GLN A 41 -18.73 4.47 6.30
C GLN A 41 -18.82 3.11 5.60
N ILE A 42 -20.04 2.71 5.25
CA ILE A 42 -20.30 1.49 4.49
C ILE A 42 -20.20 1.80 2.99
N PHE A 43 -19.30 1.10 2.30
CA PHE A 43 -19.08 1.26 0.87
C PHE A 43 -19.67 0.11 0.05
N ASN A 44 -20.11 0.43 -1.17
CA ASN A 44 -20.46 -0.57 -2.17
C ASN A 44 -19.22 -1.44 -2.49
N LYS A 45 -19.40 -2.75 -2.63
CA LYS A 45 -18.32 -3.69 -2.98
C LYS A 45 -17.57 -3.33 -4.26
N ASN A 46 -18.17 -2.58 -5.18
CA ASN A 46 -17.52 -2.17 -6.42
C ASN A 46 -16.64 -0.92 -6.30
N LYS A 47 -16.52 -0.31 -5.11
CA LYS A 47 -15.61 0.82 -4.85
C LYS A 47 -14.14 0.40 -4.93
N ILE A 48 -13.24 1.38 -5.00
CA ILE A 48 -11.79 1.13 -4.97
C ILE A 48 -11.27 1.46 -3.57
N THR A 49 -10.73 0.47 -2.85
CA THR A 49 -10.03 0.72 -1.58
C THR A 49 -8.62 1.21 -1.87
N LEU A 50 -8.24 2.36 -1.30
CA LEU A 50 -6.85 2.80 -1.27
C LEU A 50 -6.13 2.08 -0.13
N VAL A 51 -5.05 1.39 -0.46
CA VAL A 51 -4.20 0.67 0.49
C VAL A 51 -2.94 1.50 0.71
N LEU A 52 -2.82 2.06 1.91
CA LEU A 52 -1.70 2.89 2.33
C LEU A 52 -0.79 2.14 3.30
N ASN A 53 0.47 2.54 3.31
CA ASN A 53 1.47 2.08 4.26
C ASN A 53 2.30 3.27 4.77
N SER A 54 2.72 3.23 6.04
CA SER A 54 3.66 4.19 6.59
C SER A 54 4.35 3.65 7.85
N PRO A 55 5.63 3.98 8.11
CA PRO A 55 6.16 3.86 9.46
C PRO A 55 5.51 4.90 10.38
N SER A 56 5.38 4.59 11.66
CA SER A 56 4.76 5.50 12.65
C SER A 56 5.44 6.86 12.74
N THR A 57 6.76 6.93 12.48
CA THR A 57 7.55 8.17 12.56
C THR A 57 7.26 9.16 11.43
N LYS A 58 6.70 8.68 10.30
CA LYS A 58 6.35 9.55 9.17
C LYS A 58 4.91 10.09 9.26
N ILE A 59 4.17 9.77 10.32
CA ILE A 59 2.81 10.30 10.51
C ILE A 59 2.88 11.78 10.86
N LYS A 60 2.28 12.62 10.01
CA LYS A 60 2.22 14.09 10.15
C LYS A 60 0.81 14.59 9.79
N GLU A 61 0.47 15.79 10.24
CA GLU A 61 -0.86 16.39 9.98
C GLU A 61 -1.20 16.49 8.48
N ALA A 62 -0.19 16.72 7.63
CA ALA A 62 -0.35 16.80 6.17
C ALA A 62 -0.99 15.55 5.54
N ILE A 63 -0.93 14.39 6.22
CA ILE A 63 -1.60 13.16 5.77
C ILE A 63 -3.13 13.36 5.72
N SER A 64 -3.70 14.23 6.56
CA SER A 64 -5.14 14.54 6.56
C SER A 64 -5.62 14.98 5.17
N GLU A 65 -4.85 15.82 4.48
CA GLU A 65 -5.19 16.28 3.12
C GLU A 65 -5.22 15.11 2.13
N GLN A 66 -4.25 14.19 2.25
CA GLN A 66 -4.19 13.01 1.39
C GLN A 66 -5.40 12.10 1.62
N LEU A 67 -5.71 11.79 2.88
CA LEU A 67 -6.87 10.96 3.23
C LEU A 67 -8.16 11.61 2.72
N GLN A 68 -8.33 12.92 2.92
CA GLN A 68 -9.49 13.68 2.44
C GLN A 68 -9.62 13.64 0.91
N SER A 69 -8.52 13.68 0.17
CA SER A 69 -8.53 13.69 -1.31
C SER A 69 -9.10 12.42 -1.96
N TRP A 70 -9.11 11.28 -1.24
CA TRP A 70 -9.58 10.01 -1.77
C TRP A 70 -11.05 9.73 -1.45
N ASN A 71 -11.92 9.58 -2.45
CA ASN A 71 -13.37 9.43 -2.23
C ASN A 71 -13.85 7.99 -1.90
N GLY A 72 -12.94 7.02 -1.82
CA GLY A 72 -13.25 5.62 -1.52
C GLY A 72 -12.83 5.19 -0.11
N PRO A 73 -13.05 3.92 0.26
CA PRO A 73 -12.51 3.37 1.50
C PRO A 73 -10.97 3.41 1.50
N ILE A 74 -10.39 3.53 2.68
CA ILE A 74 -8.93 3.50 2.89
C ILE A 74 -8.60 2.42 3.93
N SER A 75 -7.65 1.54 3.61
CA SER A 75 -7.02 0.62 4.55
C SER A 75 -5.56 1.03 4.73
N PHE A 76 -5.21 1.44 5.95
CA PHE A 76 -3.95 2.09 6.24
C PHE A 76 -3.13 1.27 7.24
N GLY A 77 -2.07 0.62 6.75
CA GLY A 77 -1.15 -0.14 7.58
C GLY A 77 -0.04 0.74 8.15
N ILE A 78 0.11 0.74 9.48
CA ILE A 78 1.14 1.48 10.20
C ILE A 78 2.11 0.51 10.85
N TYR A 79 3.39 0.60 10.50
CA TYR A 79 4.43 -0.18 11.17
C TYR A 79 5.03 0.60 12.32
N ILE A 80 5.03 -0.03 13.50
CA ILE A 80 5.62 0.51 14.72
C ILE A 80 6.79 -0.39 15.12
N ASP A 81 8.02 0.11 14.94
CA ASP A 81 9.23 -0.58 15.41
C ASP A 81 9.33 -0.36 16.93
N THR A 82 8.85 -1.35 17.70
CA THR A 82 8.89 -1.42 19.16
C THR A 82 9.00 -2.88 19.62
N ASN A 83 9.46 -3.09 20.84
CA ASN A 83 9.53 -4.40 21.51
C ASN A 83 8.37 -4.63 22.49
N ASP A 84 7.47 -3.66 22.65
CA ASP A 84 6.24 -3.82 23.43
C ASP A 84 5.07 -3.07 22.77
N ILE A 85 3.94 -3.74 22.62
CA ILE A 85 2.72 -3.13 22.07
C ILE A 85 2.12 -2.05 23.00
N PHE A 86 2.48 -2.04 24.28
CA PHE A 86 2.07 -1.02 25.26
C PHE A 86 3.08 0.13 25.40
N ASP A 87 4.07 0.20 24.51
CA ASP A 87 5.04 1.30 24.47
C ASP A 87 4.36 2.66 24.20
N LEU A 88 4.88 3.73 24.80
CA LEU A 88 4.37 5.10 24.64
C LEU A 88 4.31 5.53 23.18
N LYS A 89 5.22 5.04 22.32
CA LYS A 89 5.20 5.28 20.87
C LYS A 89 3.91 4.80 20.22
N CYS A 90 3.35 3.67 20.69
CA CYS A 90 2.08 3.14 20.20
C CYS A 90 0.92 4.08 20.54
N LEU A 91 0.89 4.54 21.78
CA LEU A 91 -0.08 5.51 22.28
C LEU A 91 -0.01 6.83 21.50
N CYS A 92 1.17 7.43 21.39
CA CYS A 92 1.39 8.67 20.64
C CYS A 92 0.95 8.53 19.17
N THR A 93 1.29 7.40 18.53
CA THR A 93 0.87 7.11 17.15
C THR A 93 -0.64 7.00 17.04
N TYR A 94 -1.29 6.30 17.98
CA TYR A 94 -2.75 6.14 18.01
C TYR A 94 -3.46 7.48 18.17
N CYS A 95 -3.07 8.30 19.16
CA CYS A 95 -3.71 9.60 19.39
C CYS A 95 -3.50 10.57 18.21
N LYS A 96 -2.30 10.58 17.62
CA LYS A 96 -2.05 11.38 16.41
C LYS A 96 -2.94 10.98 15.25
N LEU A 97 -3.12 9.68 15.03
CA LEU A 97 -4.01 9.17 13.98
C LEU A 97 -5.48 9.45 14.29
N LYS A 98 -5.93 9.29 15.55
CA LYS A 98 -7.31 9.62 15.98
C LYS A 98 -7.64 11.09 15.72
N LEU A 99 -6.69 12.00 15.92
CA LEU A 99 -6.83 13.41 15.57
C LEU A 99 -6.89 13.62 14.05
N ILE A 100 -5.97 13.03 13.30
CA ILE A 100 -5.92 13.14 11.82
C ILE A 100 -7.21 12.60 11.18
N THR A 101 -7.76 11.50 11.71
CA THR A 101 -8.94 10.83 11.18
C THR A 101 -10.25 11.23 11.87
N ARG A 102 -10.26 12.26 12.74
CA ARG A 102 -11.44 12.63 13.56
C ARG A 102 -12.72 12.83 12.74
N ASN A 103 -12.59 13.42 11.56
CA ASN A 103 -13.70 13.68 10.63
C ASN A 103 -13.67 12.77 9.39
N ASP A 104 -12.88 11.69 9.46
CA ASP A 104 -12.66 10.75 8.36
C ASP A 104 -13.33 9.41 8.68
N THR A 105 -14.52 9.21 8.12
CA THR A 105 -15.31 7.99 8.33
C THR A 105 -14.94 6.86 7.37
N LYS A 106 -14.01 7.08 6.42
CA LYS A 106 -13.66 6.10 5.37
C LYS A 106 -12.35 5.36 5.62
N THR A 107 -11.54 5.83 6.58
CA THR A 107 -10.23 5.27 6.88
C THR A 107 -10.29 4.25 8.01
N SER A 108 -9.77 3.05 7.74
CA SER A 108 -9.46 2.04 8.77
C SER A 108 -7.95 1.92 8.92
N VAL A 109 -7.48 1.94 10.16
CA VAL A 109 -6.06 1.87 10.51
C VAL A 109 -5.75 0.50 11.11
N HIS A 110 -4.60 -0.05 10.75
CA HIS A 110 -4.09 -1.32 11.25
C HIS A 110 -2.68 -1.10 11.78
N PHE A 111 -2.38 -1.53 13.00
CA PHE A 111 -1.03 -1.46 13.57
C PHE A 111 -0.31 -2.79 13.34
N ILE A 112 0.93 -2.73 12.88
CA ILE A 112 1.78 -3.87 12.56
C ILE A 112 3.08 -3.74 13.37
N PHE A 113 3.48 -4.83 14.01
CA PHE A 113 4.65 -4.88 14.87
C PHE A 113 5.54 -6.09 14.57
N PRO A 114 6.83 -6.03 14.91
CA PRO A 114 7.65 -7.23 15.08
C PRO A 114 6.99 -8.26 16.01
N LYS A 115 7.17 -9.55 15.76
CA LYS A 115 6.56 -10.61 16.60
C LYS A 115 7.02 -10.58 18.06
N ASN A 116 8.24 -10.13 18.32
CA ASN A 116 8.77 -9.98 19.67
C ASN A 116 8.11 -8.83 20.47
N ALA A 117 7.29 -7.98 19.83
CA ALA A 117 6.51 -6.96 20.53
C ALA A 117 5.40 -7.54 21.42
N LEU A 118 5.02 -8.80 21.21
CA LEU A 118 4.08 -9.53 22.07
C LEU A 118 4.78 -9.98 23.36
N SER A 119 5.04 -9.07 24.29
CA SER A 119 5.50 -9.41 25.64
C SER A 119 4.43 -10.22 26.40
N ASN A 120 4.77 -10.81 27.56
CA ASN A 120 3.89 -11.73 28.30
C ASN A 120 2.50 -11.15 28.69
N GLY A 121 2.30 -9.83 28.62
CA GLY A 121 1.00 -9.16 28.84
C GLY A 121 0.11 -9.02 27.59
N GLY A 122 0.67 -9.11 26.37
CA GLY A 122 -0.02 -8.75 25.12
C GLY A 122 -1.04 -9.75 24.58
N LYS A 123 -1.31 -10.85 25.30
CA LYS A 123 -2.34 -11.83 24.91
C LYS A 123 -3.71 -11.52 25.49
N ASN A 124 -3.80 -10.69 26.54
CA ASN A 124 -5.08 -10.40 27.15
C ASN A 124 -5.83 -9.33 26.35
N LYS A 125 -6.94 -9.73 25.72
CA LYS A 125 -7.81 -8.84 24.94
C LYS A 125 -8.33 -7.68 25.79
N GLU A 126 -8.68 -7.94 27.04
CA GLU A 126 -9.22 -6.94 27.97
C GLU A 126 -8.24 -5.79 28.16
N PHE A 127 -6.95 -6.09 28.31
CA PHE A 127 -5.90 -5.09 28.52
C PHE A 127 -5.58 -4.27 27.26
N LEU A 128 -5.78 -4.83 26.07
CA LEU A 128 -5.60 -4.10 24.80
C LEU A 128 -6.76 -3.16 24.50
N ASP A 129 -7.99 -3.62 24.75
CA ASP A 129 -9.17 -2.78 24.62
C ASP A 129 -9.12 -1.65 25.67
N GLU A 130 -8.78 -1.94 26.93
CA GLU A 130 -8.52 -0.94 27.99
C GLU A 130 -7.47 0.10 27.56
N PHE A 131 -6.31 -0.36 27.04
CA PHE A 131 -5.22 0.52 26.64
C PHE A 131 -5.56 1.47 25.47
N PHE A 132 -6.48 1.14 24.57
CA PHE A 132 -6.82 2.04 23.45
C PHE A 132 -8.22 2.68 23.54
N HIS A 133 -9.12 2.11 24.33
CA HIS A 133 -10.49 2.59 24.51
C HIS A 133 -10.58 3.65 25.61
N ASP A 134 -9.92 3.42 26.75
CA ASP A 134 -10.06 4.29 27.93
C ASP A 134 -9.18 5.54 27.84
N ILE A 135 -8.31 5.61 26.84
CA ILE A 135 -7.46 6.76 26.58
C ILE A 135 -8.24 7.91 25.97
N ASN A 136 -8.26 9.02 26.69
CA ASN A 136 -8.79 10.28 26.24
C ASN A 136 -7.68 11.09 25.55
N CYS A 137 -7.49 10.85 24.26
CA CYS A 137 -6.50 11.59 23.47
C CYS A 137 -6.69 13.12 23.47
N ASP A 138 -7.81 13.70 23.90
CA ASP A 138 -7.95 15.18 24.00
C ASP A 138 -7.39 15.73 25.33
N GLU A 139 -7.39 14.92 26.40
CA GLU A 139 -6.88 15.27 27.73
C GLU A 139 -5.47 14.72 27.97
N ASP A 140 -5.24 13.45 27.61
CA ASP A 140 -3.98 12.74 27.79
C ASP A 140 -2.87 13.26 26.87
N THR A 141 -3.23 13.85 25.71
CA THR A 141 -2.24 14.50 24.84
C THR A 141 -1.74 15.82 25.39
N LYS A 142 -2.46 16.55 26.26
CA LYS A 142 -1.91 17.77 26.86
C LYS A 142 -0.73 17.48 27.80
N LEU A 143 -0.76 16.33 28.47
CA LEU A 143 0.35 15.82 29.29
C LEU A 143 1.39 15.09 28.43
N ALA A 144 0.93 14.36 27.40
CA ALA A 144 1.79 13.58 26.51
C ALA A 144 2.38 14.35 25.34
N ASN A 145 2.00 15.59 25.02
CA ASN A 145 2.57 16.33 23.88
C ASN A 145 4.09 16.51 24.04
N HIS A 146 4.56 16.85 25.25
CA HIS A 146 6.00 16.86 25.54
C HIS A 146 6.68 15.48 25.41
N ILE A 147 5.96 14.39 25.71
CA ILE A 147 6.47 13.01 25.67
C ILE A 147 6.43 12.42 24.26
N CYS A 148 5.40 12.75 23.48
CA CYS A 148 5.22 12.32 22.11
C CYS A 148 6.17 13.09 21.19
N ASP A 149 6.48 14.35 21.50
CA ASP A 149 7.49 15.13 20.78
C ASP A 149 8.92 14.65 21.09
N SER A 150 9.22 14.19 22.31
CA SER A 150 10.56 13.66 22.64
C SER A 150 10.88 12.34 21.93
N THR A 151 9.88 11.51 21.60
CA THR A 151 10.10 10.32 20.73
C THR A 151 10.49 10.70 19.29
N ILE A 152 10.20 11.93 18.86
CA ILE A 152 10.65 12.47 17.57
C ILE A 152 12.10 12.96 17.72
N GLU A 153 12.49 13.51 18.88
CA GLU A 153 13.87 13.91 19.18
C GLU A 153 14.85 12.73 19.12
N GLU A 154 14.46 11.53 19.57
CA GLU A 154 15.27 10.32 19.41
C GLU A 154 15.62 10.04 17.93
N GLU A 155 14.69 10.26 17.00
CA GLU A 155 14.93 10.07 15.55
C GLU A 155 15.88 11.14 14.96
N TYR A 156 15.93 12.34 15.55
CA TYR A 156 16.91 13.37 15.19
C TYR A 156 18.33 13.03 15.63
N THR A 157 18.48 12.23 16.70
CA THR A 157 19.80 11.77 17.19
C THR A 157 20.36 10.55 16.46
N ASP A 158 19.56 9.90 15.60
CA ASP A 158 20.01 8.73 14.84
C ASP A 158 21.23 9.05 13.96
N SER A 159 22.23 8.17 14.02
CA SER A 159 23.34 8.21 13.07
C SER A 159 22.84 7.90 11.65
N GLU A 160 23.64 8.25 10.64
CA GLU A 160 23.33 7.94 9.25
C GLU A 160 23.14 6.42 9.03
N ASP A 161 23.95 5.60 9.69
CA ASP A 161 23.87 4.14 9.62
C ASP A 161 22.62 3.59 10.31
N ASP A 162 22.17 4.20 11.41
CA ASP A 162 20.93 3.83 12.08
C ASP A 162 19.73 4.11 11.19
N LYS A 163 19.69 5.28 10.53
CA LYS A 163 18.65 5.64 9.55
C LYS A 163 18.63 4.64 8.40
N VAL A 164 19.79 4.27 7.85
CA VAL A 164 19.92 3.23 6.80
C VAL A 164 19.39 1.87 7.30
N ASN A 165 19.75 1.45 8.51
CA ASN A 165 19.32 0.17 9.07
C ASN A 165 17.82 0.14 9.38
N LYS A 166 17.25 1.22 9.90
CA LYS A 166 15.80 1.37 10.11
C LYS A 166 15.05 1.30 8.78
N LEU A 167 15.56 1.96 7.74
CA LEU A 167 14.98 1.92 6.39
C LEU A 167 14.94 0.50 5.82
N ILE A 168 16.04 -0.26 5.94
CA ILE A 168 16.13 -1.65 5.45
C ILE A 168 15.21 -2.59 6.23
N ARG A 169 15.00 -2.34 7.53
CA ARG A 169 14.12 -3.16 8.38
C ARG A 169 12.63 -2.88 8.14
N TYR A 170 12.28 -1.76 7.49
CA TYR A 170 10.89 -1.41 7.20
C TYR A 170 10.22 -2.47 6.31
N PRO A 171 9.22 -3.22 6.84
CA PRO A 171 8.69 -4.40 6.17
C PRO A 171 7.56 -4.05 5.19
N ILE A 172 7.85 -3.21 4.20
CA ILE A 172 6.84 -2.58 3.33
C ILE A 172 5.85 -3.59 2.71
N ASN A 173 6.34 -4.72 2.21
CA ASN A 173 5.50 -5.72 1.55
C ASN A 173 4.62 -6.51 2.54
N ILE A 174 5.08 -6.69 3.78
CA ILE A 174 4.26 -7.26 4.87
C ILE A 174 3.09 -6.31 5.17
N ILE A 175 3.39 -5.01 5.33
CA ILE A 175 2.37 -4.00 5.63
C ILE A 175 1.34 -3.93 4.52
N LYS A 176 1.79 -3.89 3.25
CA LYS A 176 0.90 -3.92 2.08
C LYS A 176 0.02 -5.18 2.06
N ASN A 177 0.59 -6.35 2.37
CA ASN A 177 -0.17 -7.61 2.39
C ASN A 177 -1.21 -7.66 3.52
N ILE A 178 -0.87 -7.19 4.73
CA ILE A 178 -1.78 -7.11 5.88
C ILE A 178 -2.87 -6.07 5.64
N ALA A 179 -2.54 -4.84 5.23
CA ALA A 179 -3.54 -3.83 4.91
C ALA A 179 -4.48 -4.34 3.79
N ARG A 180 -3.93 -5.01 2.78
CA ARG A 180 -4.74 -5.66 1.76
C ARG A 180 -5.69 -6.74 2.31
N SER A 181 -5.31 -7.54 3.32
CA SER A 181 -6.21 -8.59 3.83
C SER A 181 -7.49 -8.03 4.44
N GLU A 182 -7.46 -6.76 4.85
CA GLU A 182 -8.60 -6.04 5.42
C GLU A 182 -9.48 -5.35 4.35
N VAL A 183 -9.10 -5.43 3.06
CA VAL A 183 -9.86 -4.85 1.95
C VAL A 183 -11.15 -5.64 1.68
N LYS A 184 -12.29 -4.96 1.85
CA LYS A 184 -13.64 -5.54 1.64
C LYS A 184 -14.20 -5.28 0.23
N THR A 185 -13.61 -4.35 -0.52
CA THR A 185 -14.04 -4.03 -1.89
C THR A 185 -13.43 -4.96 -2.93
N LYS A 186 -14.07 -5.05 -4.08
CA LYS A 186 -13.62 -5.82 -5.24
C LYS A 186 -12.31 -5.27 -5.82
N TYR A 187 -12.15 -3.95 -5.81
CA TYR A 187 -11.00 -3.27 -6.40
C TYR A 187 -10.16 -2.57 -5.36
N MET A 188 -8.87 -2.45 -5.63
CA MET A 188 -7.92 -1.80 -4.75
C MET A 188 -6.80 -1.11 -5.53
N LEU A 189 -6.15 -0.18 -4.85
CA LEU A 189 -4.99 0.56 -5.31
C LEU A 189 -3.97 0.67 -4.17
N PHE A 190 -2.71 0.31 -4.40
CA PHE A 190 -1.63 0.60 -3.46
C PHE A 190 -1.05 1.99 -3.69
N SER A 191 -0.75 2.72 -2.62
CA SER A 191 -0.04 3.99 -2.68
C SER A 191 0.74 4.26 -1.38
N ASP A 192 1.54 5.32 -1.38
CA ASP A 192 2.25 5.81 -0.18
C ASP A 192 1.68 7.15 0.26
N ILE A 193 1.95 7.53 1.50
CA ILE A 193 1.32 8.71 2.13
C ILE A 193 1.67 10.07 1.49
N ASN A 194 2.65 10.10 0.59
CA ASN A 194 3.11 11.31 -0.09
C ASN A 194 2.50 11.48 -1.50
N TYR A 195 1.63 10.55 -1.92
CA TYR A 195 1.01 10.57 -3.23
C TYR A 195 -0.43 11.06 -3.18
N PHE A 196 -0.73 12.03 -4.05
CA PHE A 196 -2.06 12.60 -4.24
C PHE A 196 -2.62 12.18 -5.60
N PHE A 197 -3.93 12.37 -5.78
CA PHE A 197 -4.65 11.97 -6.97
C PHE A 197 -5.28 13.18 -7.66
N SER A 198 -5.41 13.12 -8.98
CA SER A 198 -6.25 14.06 -9.73
C SER A 198 -7.69 14.02 -9.21
N ASN A 199 -8.42 15.14 -9.31
CA ASN A 199 -9.81 15.20 -8.89
C ASN A 199 -10.67 14.13 -9.56
N ASN A 200 -11.61 13.57 -8.80
CA ASN A 200 -12.53 12.52 -9.27
C ASN A 200 -11.83 11.24 -9.76
N PHE A 201 -10.59 10.97 -9.34
CA PHE A 201 -9.83 9.79 -9.77
C PHE A 201 -10.63 8.49 -9.64
N GLU A 202 -11.19 8.23 -8.45
CA GLU A 202 -11.90 6.98 -8.13
C GLU A 202 -13.13 6.78 -9.02
N SER A 203 -13.94 7.82 -9.20
CA SER A 203 -15.15 7.76 -10.03
C SER A 203 -14.83 7.63 -11.52
N LYS A 204 -13.86 8.41 -12.03
CA LYS A 204 -13.37 8.29 -13.41
C LYS A 204 -12.80 6.90 -13.69
N MET A 205 -12.03 6.34 -12.74
CA MET A 205 -11.47 5.00 -12.87
C MET A 205 -12.56 3.93 -12.91
N LEU A 206 -13.53 3.98 -11.99
CA LEU A 206 -14.66 3.04 -11.98
C LEU A 206 -15.47 3.06 -13.28
N GLN A 207 -15.66 4.24 -13.86
CA GLN A 207 -16.33 4.39 -15.15
C GLN A 207 -15.59 3.62 -16.25
N VAL A 208 -14.28 3.81 -16.40
CA VAL A 208 -13.50 3.10 -17.43
C VAL A 208 -13.43 1.60 -17.14
N MET A 209 -13.31 1.21 -15.87
CA MET A 209 -13.37 -0.19 -15.48
C MET A 209 -14.70 -0.84 -15.86
N SER A 210 -15.83 -0.14 -15.73
CA SER A 210 -17.14 -0.67 -16.14
C SER A 210 -17.19 -0.93 -17.65
N GLN A 211 -16.65 -0.02 -18.46
CA GLN A 211 -16.58 -0.16 -19.92
C GLN A 211 -15.70 -1.35 -20.33
N VAL A 212 -14.54 -1.50 -19.68
CA VAL A 212 -13.62 -2.61 -19.93
C VAL A 212 -14.23 -3.95 -19.52
N ASN A 213 -14.87 -4.02 -18.34
CA ASN A 213 -15.58 -5.21 -17.90
C ASN A 213 -16.64 -5.62 -18.94
N ASN A 214 -17.48 -4.68 -19.39
CA ASN A 214 -18.52 -4.93 -20.39
C ASN A 214 -17.93 -5.45 -21.71
N PHE A 215 -16.82 -4.87 -22.17
CA PHE A 215 -16.11 -5.33 -23.37
C PHE A 215 -15.62 -6.77 -23.23
N TYR A 216 -14.99 -7.11 -22.10
CA TYR A 216 -14.45 -8.45 -21.88
C TYR A 216 -15.52 -9.50 -21.60
N GLU A 217 -16.60 -9.17 -20.92
CA GLU A 217 -17.74 -10.08 -20.71
C GLU A 217 -18.44 -10.41 -22.04
N LYS A 218 -18.66 -9.42 -22.92
CA LYS A 218 -19.16 -9.67 -24.30
C LYS A 218 -18.25 -10.61 -25.06
N ARG A 219 -16.92 -10.42 -24.98
CA ARG A 219 -15.95 -11.33 -25.63
C ARG A 219 -15.92 -12.72 -25.00
N LYS A 220 -16.12 -12.84 -23.70
CA LYS A 220 -16.20 -14.12 -22.99
C LYS A 220 -17.40 -14.92 -23.48
N ALA A 221 -18.57 -14.30 -23.63
CA ALA A 221 -19.75 -14.94 -24.21
C ALA A 221 -19.49 -15.50 -25.62
N ILE A 222 -18.72 -14.78 -26.44
CA ILE A 222 -18.30 -15.24 -27.78
C ILE A 222 -17.27 -16.39 -27.70
N LYS A 223 -16.32 -16.34 -26.76
CA LYS A 223 -15.28 -17.38 -26.58
C LYS A 223 -15.79 -18.69 -25.98
N ILE A 224 -16.81 -18.63 -25.12
CA ILE A 224 -17.49 -19.83 -24.59
C ILE A 224 -18.03 -20.67 -25.74
N LYS A 225 -18.61 -20.03 -26.77
CA LYS A 225 -19.04 -20.71 -28.00
C LYS A 225 -17.89 -21.37 -28.79
N LYS A 226 -16.64 -20.94 -28.57
CA LYS A 226 -15.42 -21.41 -29.27
C LYS A 226 -14.48 -22.26 -28.41
N LYS A 227 -14.90 -22.76 -27.23
CA LYS A 227 -14.08 -23.58 -26.30
C LYS A 227 -12.71 -22.96 -25.90
N LEU A 228 -12.55 -21.63 -25.89
CA LEU A 228 -11.31 -20.99 -25.41
C LEU A 228 -11.32 -20.85 -23.87
N LYS A 229 -10.32 -21.47 -23.22
CA LYS A 229 -10.39 -21.90 -21.81
C LYS A 229 -10.02 -20.90 -20.70
N ARG A 230 -9.70 -19.61 -20.95
CA ARG A 230 -9.31 -18.70 -19.84
C ARG A 230 -9.88 -17.28 -19.94
N PRO A 231 -10.36 -16.70 -18.81
CA PRO A 231 -10.76 -15.30 -18.75
C PRO A 231 -9.54 -14.38 -18.96
N ILE A 232 -9.77 -13.24 -19.61
CA ILE A 232 -8.73 -12.23 -19.81
C ILE A 232 -8.52 -11.50 -18.49
N LYS A 233 -7.28 -11.46 -18.00
CA LYS A 233 -6.89 -10.75 -16.80
C LYS A 233 -6.28 -9.40 -17.17
N TYR A 234 -6.57 -8.37 -16.39
CA TYR A 234 -6.04 -7.03 -16.65
C TYR A 234 -5.93 -6.20 -15.39
N ILE A 235 -5.10 -5.17 -15.46
CA ILE A 235 -4.98 -4.09 -14.47
C ILE A 235 -5.09 -2.74 -15.19
N MET A 236 -5.52 -1.70 -14.47
CA MET A 236 -5.65 -0.34 -14.99
C MET A 236 -4.46 0.49 -14.55
N VAL A 237 -3.62 0.87 -15.49
CA VAL A 237 -2.40 1.64 -15.27
C VAL A 237 -2.67 3.12 -15.55
N PHE A 238 -2.16 3.99 -14.70
CA PHE A 238 -2.25 5.44 -14.85
C PHE A 238 -0.89 6.09 -14.64
N LYS A 239 -0.74 7.33 -15.10
CA LYS A 239 0.54 8.03 -15.04
C LYS A 239 0.84 8.60 -13.66
N MET A 240 2.12 8.68 -13.36
CA MET A 240 2.67 9.21 -12.11
C MET A 240 3.57 10.41 -12.40
N PHE A 241 3.51 11.41 -11.53
CA PHE A 241 4.27 12.64 -11.67
C PHE A 241 4.92 13.04 -10.35
N ASP A 242 6.03 13.76 -10.41
CA ASP A 242 6.66 14.41 -9.27
C ASP A 242 6.33 15.89 -9.37
N VAL A 243 5.81 16.48 -8.30
CA VAL A 243 5.35 17.88 -8.26
C VAL A 243 6.07 18.60 -7.14
N ASP A 244 6.70 19.73 -7.47
CA ASP A 244 7.40 20.59 -6.53
C ASP A 244 6.45 20.98 -5.37
N GLY A 245 6.88 20.73 -4.13
CA GLY A 245 6.09 21.02 -2.93
C GLY A 245 5.72 22.50 -2.72
N ARG A 246 6.30 23.42 -3.49
CA ARG A 246 5.98 24.87 -3.50
C ARG A 246 4.92 25.24 -4.56
N ALA A 247 4.59 24.32 -5.46
CA ALA A 247 3.58 24.53 -6.48
C ALA A 247 2.17 24.25 -5.94
N VAL A 248 1.14 24.80 -6.58
CA VAL A 248 -0.23 24.39 -6.27
C VAL A 248 -0.45 22.96 -6.75
N LYS A 249 -1.06 22.11 -5.91
CA LYS A 249 -1.40 20.73 -6.26
C LYS A 249 -2.30 20.69 -7.52
N PRO A 250 -1.89 20.00 -8.59
CA PRO A 250 -2.68 19.95 -9.81
C PRO A 250 -3.94 19.11 -9.63
N ARG A 251 -5.09 19.70 -9.93
CA ARG A 251 -6.40 19.04 -9.81
C ARG A 251 -6.76 18.23 -11.05
N ASP A 252 -6.30 18.66 -12.20
CA ASP A 252 -6.58 18.05 -13.49
C ASP A 252 -5.36 18.10 -14.42
N LYS A 253 -5.49 17.51 -15.61
CA LYS A 253 -4.39 17.43 -16.58
C LYS A 253 -3.99 18.80 -17.12
N ASN A 254 -4.93 19.75 -17.22
CA ASN A 254 -4.63 21.10 -17.72
C ASN A 254 -3.72 21.84 -16.73
N GLU A 255 -4.02 21.75 -15.43
CA GLU A 255 -3.17 22.29 -14.37
C GLU A 255 -1.82 21.60 -14.31
N LEU A 256 -1.80 20.26 -14.41
CA LEU A 256 -0.56 19.49 -14.46
C LEU A 256 0.32 19.91 -15.65
N ILE A 257 -0.24 20.08 -16.85
CA ILE A 257 0.50 20.53 -18.03
C ILE A 257 1.10 21.91 -17.80
N LYS A 258 0.39 22.84 -17.16
CA LYS A 258 0.94 24.16 -16.79
C LYS A 258 2.15 24.03 -15.84
N LEU A 259 2.10 23.09 -14.90
CA LEU A 259 3.23 22.82 -14.01
C LEU A 259 4.42 22.20 -14.75
N ILE A 260 4.17 21.28 -15.68
CA ILE A 260 5.22 20.69 -16.52
C ILE A 260 5.89 21.76 -17.39
N LEU A 261 5.10 22.60 -18.06
CA LEU A 261 5.62 23.70 -18.88
C LEU A 261 6.43 24.71 -18.06
N SER A 262 6.11 24.89 -16.78
CA SER A 262 6.86 25.75 -15.86
C SER A 262 7.97 25.01 -15.09
N LYS A 263 8.30 23.76 -15.46
CA LYS A 263 9.32 22.91 -14.83
C LYS A 263 9.11 22.70 -13.32
N LYS A 264 7.84 22.70 -12.89
CA LYS A 264 7.41 22.42 -11.52
C LYS A 264 6.78 21.04 -11.35
N ALA A 265 6.64 20.29 -12.45
CA ALA A 265 6.22 18.91 -12.44
C ALA A 265 6.98 18.09 -13.49
N PHE A 266 7.27 16.84 -13.16
CA PHE A 266 8.01 15.90 -14.01
C PHE A 266 7.30 14.56 -14.03
N ILE A 267 7.44 13.80 -15.12
CA ILE A 267 6.94 12.42 -15.15
C ILE A 267 7.83 11.60 -14.23
N ILE A 268 7.25 10.82 -13.31
CA ILE A 268 7.99 9.78 -12.60
C ILE A 268 8.15 8.64 -13.58
N ASP A 269 9.28 8.63 -14.27
CA ASP A 269 9.58 7.65 -15.26
C ASP A 269 10.90 6.93 -14.95
N ASN A 270 10.81 5.60 -14.82
CA ASN A 270 11.95 4.70 -14.68
C ASN A 270 12.31 4.03 -16.03
N PHE A 271 11.73 4.46 -17.15
CA PHE A 271 12.04 3.89 -18.46
C PHE A 271 13.48 4.23 -18.88
N SER A 272 14.21 3.19 -19.26
CA SER A 272 15.43 3.34 -20.05
C SER A 272 15.07 3.59 -21.52
N ASN A 273 15.20 4.84 -21.99
CA ASN A 273 15.32 5.24 -23.41
C ASN A 273 14.60 4.35 -24.46
N ASN A 274 13.27 4.20 -24.40
CA ASN A 274 12.50 3.46 -25.40
C ASN A 274 11.62 4.39 -26.25
N SER A 275 11.89 4.48 -27.56
CA SER A 275 11.23 5.40 -28.50
C SER A 275 9.72 5.18 -28.63
N LEU A 276 9.22 3.96 -28.41
CA LEU A 276 7.78 3.68 -28.43
C LEU A 276 7.06 4.28 -27.23
N HIS A 277 7.70 4.30 -26.06
CA HIS A 277 7.14 4.87 -24.84
C HIS A 277 6.97 6.38 -24.96
N TYR A 278 7.98 7.05 -25.51
CA TYR A 278 7.95 8.48 -25.81
C TYR A 278 6.76 8.86 -26.72
N LYS A 279 6.47 8.07 -27.76
CA LYS A 279 5.30 8.30 -28.63
C LYS A 279 3.97 8.20 -27.87
N TYR A 280 3.83 7.24 -26.96
CA TYR A 280 2.62 7.10 -26.14
C TYR A 280 2.52 8.21 -25.09
N GLU A 281 3.63 8.66 -24.53
CA GLU A 281 3.67 9.82 -23.64
C GLU A 281 3.18 11.09 -24.32
N GLU A 282 3.73 11.41 -25.49
CA GLU A 282 3.26 12.57 -26.25
C GLU A 282 1.76 12.51 -26.54
N SER A 283 1.24 11.33 -26.88
CA SER A 283 -0.18 11.17 -27.18
C SER A 283 -1.08 11.41 -25.95
N TRP A 284 -0.57 11.15 -24.74
CA TRP A 284 -1.27 11.46 -23.50
C TRP A 284 -1.38 12.98 -23.34
N PHE A 285 -0.26 13.71 -23.46
CA PHE A 285 -0.27 15.18 -23.33
C PHE A 285 -1.09 15.90 -24.42
N LYS A 286 -1.14 15.34 -25.64
CA LYS A 286 -1.91 15.91 -26.75
C LYS A 286 -3.41 15.72 -26.60
N ARG A 287 -3.87 14.72 -25.84
CA ARG A 287 -5.32 14.51 -25.59
C ARG A 287 -5.83 15.57 -24.63
N LYS A 288 -6.90 16.27 -25.02
CA LYS A 288 -7.56 17.27 -24.17
C LYS A 288 -8.21 16.59 -22.96
N GLU A 289 -8.15 17.26 -21.80
CA GLU A 289 -8.85 16.84 -20.58
C GLU A 289 -10.33 16.61 -20.87
N SER A 290 -10.85 15.52 -20.32
CA SER A 290 -12.23 15.09 -20.45
C SER A 290 -12.84 14.82 -19.08
N GLN A 291 -14.13 15.11 -18.94
CA GLN A 291 -14.90 14.77 -17.74
C GLN A 291 -14.89 13.25 -17.49
N ASN A 292 -14.87 12.47 -18.58
CA ASN A 292 -14.81 11.02 -18.54
C ASN A 292 -13.42 10.55 -18.94
N SER A 293 -12.82 9.68 -18.14
CA SER A 293 -11.57 9.01 -18.48
C SER A 293 -11.78 7.98 -19.59
N SER A 294 -10.70 7.61 -20.27
CA SER A 294 -10.75 6.69 -21.41
C SER A 294 -9.51 5.81 -21.48
N ILE A 295 -9.59 4.72 -22.24
CA ILE A 295 -8.44 3.86 -22.52
C ILE A 295 -7.53 4.59 -23.52
N GLN A 296 -6.25 4.70 -23.20
CA GLN A 296 -5.25 5.18 -24.13
C GLN A 296 -4.80 4.03 -25.05
N TYR A 297 -4.29 2.95 -24.46
CA TYR A 297 -3.90 1.72 -25.15
C TYR A 297 -3.84 0.55 -24.16
N SER A 298 -3.65 -0.66 -24.68
CA SER A 298 -3.38 -1.84 -23.85
C SER A 298 -2.11 -2.53 -24.32
N SER A 299 -1.27 -2.95 -23.38
CA SER A 299 -0.04 -3.68 -23.67
C SER A 299 0.18 -4.82 -22.68
N TYR A 300 1.16 -5.67 -22.98
CA TYR A 300 1.76 -6.56 -21.99
C TYR A 300 2.97 -5.86 -21.37
N TYR A 301 3.36 -6.30 -20.18
CA TYR A 301 4.57 -5.81 -19.52
C TYR A 301 5.81 -6.27 -20.30
N ARG A 302 6.61 -5.32 -20.78
CA ARG A 302 7.76 -5.56 -21.68
C ARG A 302 9.06 -4.93 -21.23
N ASP A 303 9.01 -4.02 -20.28
CA ASP A 303 10.18 -3.33 -19.77
C ASP A 303 10.34 -3.71 -18.31
N ILE A 304 11.51 -4.23 -17.96
CA ILE A 304 11.83 -4.71 -16.62
C ILE A 304 11.80 -3.60 -15.57
N ASN A 305 12.14 -2.36 -15.94
CA ASN A 305 12.27 -1.22 -15.03
C ASN A 305 10.99 -0.37 -14.98
N TRP A 306 9.98 -0.74 -15.76
CA TRP A 306 8.71 -0.05 -15.71
C TRP A 306 7.99 -0.35 -14.40
N ASP A 307 7.82 0.68 -13.56
CA ASP A 307 7.14 0.58 -12.27
C ASP A 307 5.86 1.44 -12.21
N PRO A 308 4.81 1.09 -12.99
CA PRO A 308 3.57 1.86 -12.98
C PRO A 308 2.74 1.61 -11.72
N SER A 309 2.02 2.63 -11.26
CA SER A 309 0.88 2.42 -10.36
C SER A 309 -0.34 1.92 -11.13
N PHE A 310 -1.16 1.11 -10.45
CA PHE A 310 -2.31 0.49 -11.09
C PHE A 310 -3.46 0.20 -10.12
N VAL A 311 -4.69 0.24 -10.63
CA VAL A 311 -5.88 -0.32 -9.98
C VAL A 311 -6.07 -1.76 -10.45
N SER A 312 -6.40 -2.64 -9.51
CA SER A 312 -6.62 -4.07 -9.78
C SER A 312 -7.81 -4.61 -9.01
N ASP A 313 -8.23 -5.83 -9.33
CA ASP A 313 -9.06 -6.59 -8.40
C ASP A 313 -8.26 -7.03 -7.16
N ASN A 314 -8.96 -7.31 -6.07
CA ASN A 314 -8.34 -7.76 -4.82
C ASN A 314 -7.86 -9.22 -4.84
N LYS A 315 -7.75 -9.86 -6.01
CA LYS A 315 -7.37 -11.28 -6.21
C LYS A 315 -6.05 -11.47 -6.94
N ILE A 316 -5.34 -10.40 -7.28
CA ILE A 316 -3.96 -10.46 -7.76
C ILE A 316 -3.05 -11.18 -6.74
N PRO A 317 -1.85 -11.69 -7.10
CA PRO A 317 -0.94 -12.25 -6.09
C PRO A 317 -0.59 -11.22 -5.01
N TYR A 318 -0.27 -11.70 -3.80
CA TYR A 318 0.33 -10.85 -2.75
C TYR A 318 1.75 -10.46 -3.13
N PHE A 319 2.27 -9.39 -2.53
CA PHE A 319 3.67 -9.02 -2.70
C PHE A 319 4.57 -10.12 -2.15
N ASP A 320 5.69 -10.40 -2.82
CA ASP A 320 6.72 -11.30 -2.31
C ASP A 320 7.51 -10.59 -1.21
N GLU A 321 7.25 -10.99 0.03
CA GLU A 321 7.79 -10.40 1.27
C GLU A 321 9.31 -10.54 1.41
N LYS A 322 9.95 -11.30 0.52
CA LYS A 322 11.41 -11.40 0.47
C LYS A 322 12.06 -10.18 -0.16
N PHE A 323 11.33 -9.42 -1.00
CA PHE A 323 11.85 -8.18 -1.58
C PHE A 323 11.93 -7.10 -0.51
N ILE A 324 13.07 -6.40 -0.49
CA ILE A 324 13.47 -5.54 0.62
C ILE A 324 13.43 -4.09 0.17
N PHE A 325 12.79 -3.23 0.96
CA PHE A 325 12.78 -1.81 0.72
C PHE A 325 14.20 -1.21 0.86
N PRO A 326 14.61 -0.23 0.03
CA PRO A 326 13.86 0.43 -1.05
C PRO A 326 14.25 -0.09 -2.46
N LEU A 327 14.54 -1.39 -2.61
CA LEU A 327 15.01 -1.95 -3.88
C LEU A 327 14.05 -3.01 -4.44
N ASN A 328 13.37 -2.65 -5.53
CA ASN A 328 12.46 -3.52 -6.28
C ASN A 328 11.25 -4.07 -5.49
N ASP A 329 10.92 -3.49 -4.33
CA ASP A 329 9.79 -3.90 -3.49
C ASP A 329 8.43 -3.71 -4.19
N ASN A 330 8.30 -2.69 -5.04
CA ASN A 330 7.09 -2.41 -5.81
C ASN A 330 7.01 -3.14 -7.16
N ILE A 331 8.15 -3.32 -7.82
CA ILE A 331 8.20 -3.78 -9.22
C ILE A 331 7.95 -5.27 -9.36
N GLU A 332 8.29 -6.06 -8.33
CA GLU A 332 8.17 -7.52 -8.34
C GLU A 332 6.73 -7.99 -8.57
N LEU A 333 5.74 -7.24 -8.08
CA LEU A 333 4.34 -7.56 -8.30
C LEU A 333 3.97 -7.42 -9.78
N LYS A 334 4.52 -6.44 -10.49
CA LYS A 334 4.29 -6.26 -11.94
C LYS A 334 4.95 -7.39 -12.73
N TRP A 335 6.14 -7.81 -12.29
CA TRP A 335 6.79 -9.00 -12.83
C TRP A 335 5.90 -10.24 -12.66
N HIS A 336 5.35 -10.49 -11.47
CA HIS A 336 4.45 -11.61 -11.23
C HIS A 336 3.16 -11.50 -12.08
N LEU A 337 2.55 -10.33 -12.17
CA LEU A 337 1.38 -10.08 -13.02
C LEU A 337 1.67 -10.35 -14.50
N CYS A 338 2.85 -9.97 -15.01
CA CYS A 338 3.28 -10.34 -16.36
C CYS A 338 3.28 -11.87 -16.54
N ARG A 339 3.89 -12.59 -15.58
CA ARG A 339 3.98 -14.05 -15.61
C ARG A 339 2.60 -14.72 -15.61
N MET A 340 1.61 -14.08 -15.01
CA MET A 340 0.21 -14.48 -14.98
C MET A 340 -0.61 -14.02 -16.20
N GLU A 341 0.04 -13.51 -17.25
CA GLU A 341 -0.56 -13.05 -18.51
C GLU A 341 -1.54 -11.89 -18.35
N TYR A 342 -1.36 -11.04 -17.31
CA TYR A 342 -2.18 -9.83 -17.17
C TYR A 342 -1.88 -8.83 -18.28
N LYS A 343 -2.94 -8.21 -18.80
CA LYS A 343 -2.86 -7.05 -19.68
C LYS A 343 -2.81 -5.76 -18.86
N PHE A 344 -1.95 -4.86 -19.26
CA PHE A 344 -1.80 -3.54 -18.67
C PHE A 344 -2.60 -2.58 -19.56
N ILE A 345 -3.71 -2.06 -19.04
CA ILE A 345 -4.59 -1.14 -19.76
C ILE A 345 -4.24 0.26 -19.28
N ILE A 346 -3.64 1.07 -20.14
CA ILE A 346 -3.17 2.41 -19.80
C ILE A 346 -4.34 3.37 -19.99
N ILE A 347 -4.59 4.16 -18.96
CA ILE A 347 -5.74 5.06 -18.83
C ILE A 347 -5.31 6.52 -19.01
N ASP A 348 -6.17 7.32 -19.64
CA ASP A 348 -6.01 8.76 -19.86
C ASP A 348 -6.81 9.60 -18.84
N ASP A 349 -6.46 10.88 -18.70
CA ASP A 349 -7.19 11.90 -17.89
C ASP A 349 -7.35 11.61 -16.38
N ILE A 350 -6.58 10.65 -15.87
CA ILE A 350 -6.36 10.40 -14.45
C ILE A 350 -4.88 10.19 -14.19
N PHE A 351 -4.40 10.70 -13.07
CA PHE A 351 -3.01 10.57 -12.67
C PHE A 351 -2.86 10.61 -11.15
N MET A 352 -1.72 10.13 -10.69
CA MET A 352 -1.25 10.26 -9.33
C MET A 352 0.02 11.12 -9.34
N PHE A 353 0.30 11.83 -8.26
CA PHE A 353 1.52 12.61 -8.16
C PHE A 353 2.12 12.59 -6.77
N LYS A 354 3.44 12.46 -6.69
CA LYS A 354 4.21 12.72 -5.47
C LYS A 354 4.24 14.23 -5.28
N TYR A 355 3.99 14.69 -4.07
CA TYR A 355 4.04 16.12 -3.75
C TYR A 355 5.06 16.37 -2.65
N GLY A 356 6.08 17.17 -2.95
CA GLY A 356 7.13 17.50 -1.98
C GLY A 356 8.46 17.85 -2.64
N ILE A 357 9.44 18.21 -1.82
CA ILE A 357 10.81 18.43 -2.28
C ILE A 357 11.58 17.16 -1.96
N SER A 358 12.17 16.51 -2.97
CA SER A 358 13.13 15.43 -2.75
C SER A 358 14.29 15.97 -1.92
N ASN A 359 14.45 15.43 -0.70
CA ASN A 359 15.49 15.84 0.22
C ASN A 359 16.78 15.09 -0.12
N PHE A 360 17.86 15.82 -0.43
CA PHE A 360 19.17 15.26 -0.72
C PHE A 360 19.64 14.26 0.36
N GLU A 361 19.35 14.54 1.63
CA GLU A 361 19.69 13.62 2.72
C GLU A 361 18.90 12.33 2.66
N GLU A 362 17.59 12.39 2.37
CA GLU A 362 16.74 11.20 2.22
C GLU A 362 17.19 10.36 1.02
N ASP A 363 17.53 10.99 -0.10
CA ASP A 363 18.06 10.32 -1.29
C ASP A 363 19.42 9.66 -1.02
N LYS A 364 20.29 10.29 -0.22
CA LYS A 364 21.56 9.72 0.24
C LYS A 364 21.33 8.47 1.09
N ILE A 365 20.43 8.53 2.07
CA ILE A 365 20.07 7.38 2.93
C ILE A 365 19.51 6.23 2.07
N ILE A 366 18.58 6.53 1.16
CA ILE A 366 17.99 5.55 0.24
C ILE A 366 19.08 4.89 -0.62
N SER A 367 20.01 5.69 -1.18
CA SER A 367 21.08 5.19 -2.04
C SER A 367 22.03 4.25 -1.28
N LYS A 368 22.41 4.61 -0.05
CA LYS A 368 23.22 3.75 0.82
C LYS A 368 22.49 2.47 1.20
N ALA A 369 21.19 2.55 1.51
CA ALA A 369 20.38 1.39 1.81
C ALA A 369 20.31 0.41 0.62
N LYS A 370 20.07 0.91 -0.60
CA LYS A 370 20.10 0.11 -1.85
C LYS A 370 21.43 -0.62 -2.02
N TYR A 371 22.55 0.10 -1.85
CA TYR A 371 23.88 -0.49 -1.95
C TYR A 371 24.09 -1.63 -0.93
N LYS A 372 23.70 -1.40 0.34
CA LYS A 372 23.86 -2.38 1.43
C LYS A 372 23.07 -3.68 1.20
N ILE A 373 21.90 -3.61 0.56
CA ILE A 373 21.03 -4.77 0.30
C ILE A 373 21.19 -5.37 -1.10
N MET A 374 22.05 -4.81 -1.94
CA MET A 374 22.17 -5.17 -3.37
C MET A 374 22.49 -6.66 -3.57
N THR A 375 23.49 -7.19 -2.85
CA THR A 375 23.90 -8.60 -2.94
C THR A 375 22.79 -9.57 -2.53
N LYS A 376 22.06 -9.24 -1.46
CA LYS A 376 20.89 -10.00 -0.99
C LYS A 376 19.77 -9.95 -2.04
N SER A 377 19.56 -8.79 -2.67
CA SER A 377 18.53 -8.57 -3.68
C SER A 377 18.78 -9.37 -4.97
N PHE A 378 20.04 -9.50 -5.41
CA PHE A 378 20.40 -10.42 -6.50
C PHE A 378 19.96 -11.86 -6.23
N LYS A 379 20.17 -12.35 -5.00
CA LYS A 379 19.76 -13.70 -4.60
C LYS A 379 18.23 -13.84 -4.61
N ILE A 380 17.52 -12.86 -4.06
CA ILE A 380 16.05 -12.82 -4.06
C ILE A 380 15.49 -12.90 -5.48
N ILE A 381 16.02 -12.10 -6.41
CA ILE A 381 15.58 -12.09 -7.82
C ILE A 381 15.89 -13.41 -8.52
N LYS A 382 17.02 -14.04 -8.23
CA LYS A 382 17.35 -15.38 -8.76
C LYS A 382 16.34 -16.42 -8.29
N ASP A 383 15.97 -16.41 -7.01
CA ASP A 383 14.99 -17.35 -6.45
C ASP A 383 13.57 -17.05 -6.94
N PHE A 384 13.21 -15.78 -7.10
CA PHE A 384 11.97 -15.35 -7.72
C PHE A 384 11.86 -15.85 -9.17
N ASN A 385 12.92 -15.70 -9.98
CA ASN A 385 12.95 -16.22 -11.36
C ASN A 385 12.74 -17.74 -11.41
N LYS A 386 13.39 -18.50 -10.52
CA LYS A 386 13.19 -19.96 -10.42
C LYS A 386 11.74 -20.32 -10.07
N LYS A 387 11.15 -19.62 -9.09
CA LYS A 387 9.74 -19.75 -8.70
C LYS A 387 8.81 -19.45 -9.89
N MET A 388 9.05 -18.35 -10.60
CA MET A 388 8.23 -17.94 -11.76
C MET A 388 8.38 -18.87 -12.95
N LEU A 389 9.55 -19.48 -13.17
CA LEU A 389 9.75 -20.52 -14.18
C LEU A 389 8.92 -21.78 -13.86
N LYS A 390 8.92 -22.22 -12.59
CA LYS A 390 8.14 -23.38 -12.14
C LYS A 390 6.63 -23.15 -12.25
N LEU A 391 6.15 -21.99 -11.83
CA LEU A 391 4.71 -21.67 -11.80
C LEU A 391 4.15 -21.30 -13.18
N TYR A 392 4.93 -20.58 -13.99
CA TYR A 392 4.47 -20.00 -15.26
C TYR A 392 5.47 -20.25 -16.40
N PRO A 393 5.76 -21.51 -16.79
CA PRO A 393 6.79 -21.80 -17.81
C PRO A 393 6.48 -21.22 -19.19
N LYS A 394 5.19 -20.97 -19.50
CA LYS A 394 4.75 -20.49 -20.82
C LYS A 394 5.08 -19.01 -21.07
N THR A 395 5.27 -18.21 -20.03
CA THR A 395 5.49 -16.75 -20.14
C THR A 395 6.96 -16.36 -20.04
N VAL A 396 7.88 -17.35 -20.07
CA VAL A 396 9.34 -17.14 -20.05
C VAL A 396 9.85 -16.31 -21.21
N ARG A 397 9.29 -16.51 -22.40
CA ARG A 397 9.73 -15.80 -23.60
C ARG A 397 8.95 -14.51 -23.87
N THR A 398 7.83 -14.29 -23.17
CA THR A 398 6.96 -13.13 -23.40
C THR A 398 7.16 -12.03 -22.37
N CYS A 399 7.56 -12.38 -21.15
CA CYS A 399 7.93 -11.42 -20.11
C CYS A 399 9.43 -11.16 -20.11
N PRO A 400 9.89 -9.98 -19.67
CA PRO A 400 11.30 -9.70 -19.48
C PRO A 400 11.96 -10.71 -18.54
N LYS A 401 13.27 -10.93 -18.73
CA LYS A 401 14.09 -11.67 -17.77
C LYS A 401 14.41 -10.74 -16.60
N PHE A 402 13.93 -11.04 -15.39
CA PHE A 402 14.10 -10.16 -14.25
C PHE A 402 15.54 -10.20 -13.69
N HIS A 403 16.15 -9.05 -13.46
CA HIS A 403 17.50 -8.80 -12.97
C HIS A 403 17.54 -7.40 -12.30
N LEU A 404 18.65 -7.08 -11.61
CA LEU A 404 18.92 -5.74 -11.07
C LEU A 404 19.48 -4.82 -12.14
#